data_AF-A0A940VGY3-F1
#
_entry.id   AF-A0A940VGY3-F1
#
_cell.length_a   1.000
_cell.length_b   1.000
_cell.length_c   1.000
_cell.angle_alpha   90.00
_cell.angle_beta   90.00
_cell.angle_gamma   90.00
#
_symmetry.space_group_name_H-M   'P 1'
#
loop_
_entity.id
_entity.type
_entity.pdbx_description
1 polymer ?
#
loop_
_entity_poly.entity_id
_entity_poly.type
_entity_poly.pdbx_seq_one_letter_code
_entity_poly.pdbx_strand_id
1 'polypeptide(L)'
;MTQRTEQLRRAIIEAEPRVCAERAVLMTEAYRKTEGFPSSYRRADAFRHILERMNVYIQEGELIVGNYATSPRAAPVFPEFSIQWLLKELETMASRAVDPFVVLDTDAKNLREIATYWMGKTHEDHSRRLIEATLDTDYAQHYKNASLNQVTYNSVNLSAGQGHVIPDYATLLQRGFIGIIEEARAKMATLDRCKKDFEGVRADCGGLREGPGASCRYVLGGAAICLVHPPVDSRGEQRARRFDRAPRPVPGSLLSTRVGIWHSN
;
A
#
# COMPACT_ATOMS: atom_id res chain seq x y z
N MET A 1 -29.67 -13.32 -6.44
CA MET A 1 -28.77 -12.42 -5.69
C MET A 1 -29.56 -11.79 -4.55
N THR A 2 -29.00 -11.58 -3.36
CA THR A 2 -29.76 -10.97 -2.25
C THR A 2 -29.92 -9.46 -2.45
N GLN A 3 -30.92 -8.83 -1.82
CA GLN A 3 -31.11 -7.38 -1.88
C GLN A 3 -29.85 -6.61 -1.42
N ARG A 4 -29.19 -7.09 -0.37
CA ARG A 4 -27.91 -6.55 0.12
C ARG A 4 -26.82 -6.61 -0.95
N THR A 5 -26.69 -7.76 -1.62
CA THR A 5 -25.68 -7.94 -2.67
C THR A 5 -25.97 -7.06 -3.89
N GLU A 6 -27.24 -6.88 -4.27
CA GLU A 6 -27.64 -5.96 -5.35
C GLU A 6 -27.31 -4.51 -5.00
N GLN A 7 -27.58 -4.08 -3.76
CA GLN A 7 -27.23 -2.74 -3.28
C GLN A 7 -25.71 -2.49 -3.32
N LEU A 8 -24.91 -3.42 -2.82
CA LEU A 8 -23.44 -3.29 -2.83
C LEU A 8 -22.88 -3.27 -4.26
N ARG A 9 -23.38 -4.15 -5.14
CA ARG A 9 -22.99 -4.16 -6.55
C ARG A 9 -23.28 -2.83 -7.22
N ARG A 10 -24.49 -2.30 -7.01
CA ARG A 10 -24.92 -1.01 -7.56
C ARG A 10 -24.05 0.13 -7.05
N ALA A 11 -23.75 0.15 -5.75
CA ALA A 11 -22.87 1.17 -5.15
C ALA A 11 -21.48 1.21 -5.79
N ILE A 12 -20.92 0.06 -6.19
CA ILE A 12 -19.65 0.04 -6.93
C ILE A 12 -19.84 0.47 -8.38
N ILE A 13 -20.79 -0.10 -9.12
CA ILE A 13 -20.95 0.19 -10.56
C ILE A 13 -21.27 1.66 -10.81
N GLU A 14 -22.11 2.26 -9.96
CA GLU A 14 -22.52 3.66 -10.07
C GLU A 14 -21.50 4.64 -9.47
N ALA A 15 -20.52 4.17 -8.69
CA ALA A 15 -19.49 5.04 -8.16
C ALA A 15 -18.62 5.63 -9.27
N GLU A 16 -18.41 6.94 -9.20
CA GLU A 16 -17.55 7.69 -10.11
C GLU A 16 -16.08 7.36 -9.83
N PRO A 17 -15.30 6.86 -10.81
CA PRO A 17 -13.88 6.64 -10.66
C PRO A 17 -13.15 7.95 -10.36
N ARG A 18 -12.35 7.97 -9.30
CA ARG A 18 -11.63 9.16 -8.84
C ARG A 18 -10.17 8.88 -8.54
N VAL A 19 -9.31 9.86 -8.75
CA VAL A 19 -7.93 9.82 -8.23
C VAL A 19 -7.96 10.19 -6.75
N CYS A 20 -7.23 9.43 -5.92
CA CYS A 20 -7.08 9.68 -4.49
C CYS A 20 -5.61 9.92 -4.14
N ALA A 21 -5.28 11.12 -3.66
CA ALA A 21 -3.91 11.49 -3.30
C ALA A 21 -3.52 11.08 -1.89
N GLU A 22 -4.46 10.66 -1.03
CA GLU A 22 -4.22 10.39 0.40
C GLU A 22 -3.00 9.49 0.64
N ARG A 23 -3.01 8.30 0.02
CA ARG A 23 -1.90 7.35 0.15
C ARG A 23 -0.58 7.97 -0.28
N ALA A 24 -0.57 8.72 -1.38
CA ALA A 24 0.64 9.32 -1.94
C ALA A 24 1.21 10.40 -1.00
N VAL A 25 0.34 11.20 -0.37
CA VAL A 25 0.74 12.18 0.65
C VAL A 25 1.35 11.46 1.86
N LEU A 26 0.66 10.47 2.43
CA LEU A 26 1.15 9.69 3.58
C LEU A 26 2.48 8.98 3.28
N MET A 27 2.61 8.40 2.08
CA MET A 27 3.85 7.78 1.60
C MET A 27 5.00 8.80 1.58
N THR A 28 4.74 9.99 1.06
CA THR A 28 5.73 11.08 0.96
C THR A 28 6.18 11.58 2.34
N GLU A 29 5.24 11.74 3.27
CA GLU A 29 5.54 12.15 4.65
C GLU A 29 6.49 11.17 5.35
N ALA A 30 6.22 9.87 5.24
CA ALA A 30 7.07 8.83 5.82
C ALA A 30 8.44 8.78 5.13
N TYR A 31 8.48 8.89 3.81
CA TYR A 31 9.74 8.88 3.06
C TYR A 31 10.63 10.08 3.38
N ARG A 32 10.07 11.28 3.60
CA ARG A 32 10.83 12.46 4.02
C ARG A 32 11.48 12.28 5.40
N LYS A 33 10.78 11.64 6.35
CA LYS A 33 11.29 11.39 7.71
C LYS A 33 12.35 10.29 7.79
N THR A 34 12.42 9.46 6.76
CA THR A 34 13.28 8.26 6.73
C THR A 34 14.39 8.37 5.68
N GLU A 35 14.74 9.58 5.23
CA GLU A 35 15.92 9.77 4.38
C GLU A 35 17.20 9.30 5.11
N GLY A 36 18.11 8.67 4.36
CA GLY A 36 19.32 8.03 4.90
C GLY A 36 19.13 6.62 5.45
N PHE A 37 17.89 6.14 5.66
CA PHE A 37 17.63 4.76 6.06
C PHE A 37 17.62 3.78 4.87
N PRO A 38 17.87 2.47 5.11
CA PRO A 38 17.75 1.44 4.08
C PRO A 38 16.36 1.39 3.44
N SER A 39 16.28 1.10 2.14
CA SER A 39 15.02 1.12 1.36
C SER A 39 13.94 0.21 1.93
N SER A 40 14.31 -0.95 2.46
CA SER A 40 13.40 -1.89 3.11
C SER A 40 12.79 -1.31 4.40
N TYR A 41 13.57 -0.61 5.22
CA TYR A 41 13.06 0.11 6.39
C TYR A 41 12.10 1.24 5.99
N ARG A 42 12.47 2.04 4.98
CA ARG A 42 11.63 3.15 4.51
C ARG A 42 10.26 2.67 4.01
N ARG A 43 10.23 1.57 3.25
CA ARG A 43 8.98 0.95 2.78
C ARG A 43 8.14 0.44 3.94
N ALA A 44 8.77 -0.13 4.95
CA ALA A 44 8.08 -0.61 6.14
C ALA A 44 7.45 0.50 6.96
N ASP A 45 8.24 1.52 7.27
CA ASP A 45 7.76 2.67 8.02
C ASP A 45 6.63 3.40 7.27
N ALA A 46 6.75 3.53 5.95
CA ALA A 46 5.71 4.14 5.14
C ALA A 46 4.43 3.31 5.09
N PHE A 47 4.53 1.98 4.97
CA PHE A 47 3.37 1.09 5.03
C PHE A 47 2.66 1.20 6.38
N ARG A 48 3.40 1.22 7.49
CA ARG A 48 2.84 1.51 8.83
C ARG A 48 2.14 2.87 8.85
N HIS A 49 2.85 3.92 8.43
CA HIS A 49 2.37 5.30 8.50
C HIS A 49 1.06 5.49 7.73
N ILE A 50 0.93 4.83 6.58
CA ILE A 50 -0.30 4.77 5.77
C ILE A 50 -1.41 4.05 6.55
N LEU A 51 -1.18 2.82 7.01
CA LEU A 51 -2.22 2.02 7.70
C LEU A 51 -2.73 2.67 9.00
N GLU A 52 -1.89 3.45 9.69
CA GLU A 52 -2.27 4.17 10.90
C GLU A 52 -3.14 5.42 10.64
N ARG A 53 -3.07 5.99 9.43
CA ARG A 53 -3.59 7.34 9.15
C ARG A 53 -4.57 7.41 7.99
N MET A 54 -4.61 6.39 7.13
CA MET A 54 -5.55 6.35 6.01
C MET A 54 -6.99 6.39 6.52
N ASN A 55 -7.85 7.08 5.79
CA ASN A 55 -9.27 7.09 6.11
C ASN A 55 -9.86 5.69 5.99
N VAL A 56 -10.64 5.28 6.99
CA VAL A 56 -11.33 3.99 7.03
C VAL A 56 -12.84 4.21 7.10
N TYR A 57 -13.59 3.49 6.28
CA TYR A 57 -15.06 3.50 6.31
C TYR A 57 -15.62 2.09 6.09
N ILE A 58 -16.88 1.92 6.48
CA ILE A 58 -17.67 0.72 6.24
C ILE A 58 -18.94 1.17 5.51
N GLN A 59 -19.24 0.56 4.37
CA GLN A 59 -20.44 0.85 3.60
C GLN A 59 -21.65 0.11 4.19
N GLU A 60 -22.83 0.66 3.97
CA GLU A 60 -24.08 0.04 4.41
C GLU A 60 -24.25 -1.34 3.75
N GLY A 61 -24.47 -2.36 4.57
CA GLY A 61 -24.63 -3.75 4.11
C GLY A 61 -23.34 -4.54 3.90
N GLU A 62 -22.15 -3.98 4.15
CA GLU A 62 -20.90 -4.75 4.09
C GLU A 62 -20.82 -5.81 5.20
N LEU A 63 -20.49 -7.05 4.82
CA LEU A 63 -20.13 -8.13 5.76
C LEU A 63 -18.62 -8.38 5.79
N ILE A 64 -17.95 -8.15 4.66
CA ILE A 64 -16.50 -8.17 4.55
C ILE A 64 -16.08 -6.71 4.36
N VAL A 65 -15.31 -6.20 5.32
CA VAL A 65 -14.97 -4.78 5.41
C VAL A 65 -13.52 -4.53 4.99
N GLY A 66 -13.28 -3.33 4.48
CA GLY A 66 -11.95 -2.86 4.08
C GLY A 66 -12.05 -1.96 2.86
N ASN A 67 -11.42 -0.78 2.94
CA ASN A 67 -11.41 0.18 1.85
C ASN A 67 -9.98 0.38 1.31
N TYR A 68 -9.88 0.65 0.01
CA TYR A 68 -8.61 0.81 -0.70
C TYR A 68 -8.16 2.28 -0.80
N ALA A 69 -9.12 3.21 -0.78
CA ALA A 69 -8.94 4.65 -0.87
C ALA A 69 -10.09 5.34 -0.11
N THR A 70 -10.17 6.67 -0.20
CA THR A 70 -11.15 7.50 0.52
C THR A 70 -12.60 7.34 0.05
N SER A 71 -12.84 6.74 -1.12
CA SER A 71 -14.19 6.46 -1.62
C SER A 71 -14.24 5.20 -2.50
N PRO A 72 -15.43 4.62 -2.75
CA PRO A 72 -15.58 3.51 -3.68
C PRO A 72 -15.06 3.88 -5.07
N ARG A 73 -14.41 2.92 -5.76
CA ARG A 73 -13.76 3.10 -7.07
C ARG A 73 -12.73 4.22 -7.18
N ALA A 74 -12.28 4.80 -6.06
CA ALA A 74 -11.13 5.69 -6.09
C ALA A 74 -9.82 4.89 -6.23
N ALA A 75 -8.91 5.39 -7.05
CA ALA A 75 -7.58 4.86 -7.28
C ALA A 75 -6.56 5.64 -6.44
N PRO A 76 -5.93 5.04 -5.42
CA PRO A 76 -4.85 5.66 -4.69
C PRO A 76 -3.61 5.76 -5.59
N VAL A 77 -2.83 6.83 -5.41
CA VAL A 77 -1.61 7.07 -6.18
C VAL A 77 -0.38 6.44 -5.50
N PHE A 78 0.52 5.89 -6.31
CA PHE A 78 1.77 5.23 -5.90
C PHE A 78 2.99 5.98 -6.43
N PRO A 79 3.33 7.14 -5.82
CA PRO A 79 4.33 8.05 -6.37
C PRO A 79 5.75 7.46 -6.35
N GLU A 80 5.98 6.42 -5.56
CA GLU A 80 7.25 5.70 -5.51
C GLU A 80 7.59 4.94 -6.80
N PHE A 81 6.59 4.59 -7.62
CA PHE A 81 6.81 3.91 -8.89
C PHE A 81 6.95 4.88 -10.06
N SER A 82 6.00 5.79 -10.20
CA SER A 82 6.00 6.84 -11.22
C SER A 82 5.09 7.99 -10.81
N ILE A 83 5.41 9.20 -11.28
CA ILE A 83 4.58 10.39 -11.05
C ILE A 83 4.51 11.33 -12.26
N GLN A 84 5.49 11.28 -13.16
CA GLN A 84 5.60 12.23 -14.27
C GLN A 84 4.43 12.15 -15.25
N TRP A 85 4.00 10.94 -15.62
CA TRP A 85 2.86 10.78 -16.54
C TRP A 85 1.56 11.29 -15.91
N LEU A 86 1.38 11.03 -14.61
CA LEU A 86 0.19 11.45 -13.88
C LEU A 86 0.05 12.97 -13.89
N LEU A 87 1.15 13.70 -13.63
CA LEU A 87 1.16 15.17 -13.67
C LEU A 87 0.79 15.75 -15.04
N LYS A 88 1.15 15.08 -16.14
CA LYS A 88 0.83 15.52 -17.50
C LYS A 88 -0.65 15.34 -17.85
N GLU A 89 -1.36 14.53 -17.08
CA GLU A 89 -2.73 14.12 -17.39
C GLU A 89 -3.73 14.54 -16.31
N LEU A 90 -3.34 15.25 -15.25
CA LEU A 90 -4.26 15.64 -14.17
C LEU A 90 -5.49 16.39 -14.71
N GLU A 91 -5.30 17.23 -15.71
CA GLU A 91 -6.34 18.08 -16.33
C GLU A 91 -7.15 17.34 -17.39
N THR A 92 -6.62 16.27 -17.98
CA THR A 92 -7.24 15.55 -19.10
C THR A 92 -7.82 14.20 -18.71
N MET A 93 -7.49 13.70 -17.51
CA MET A 93 -7.86 12.35 -17.04
C MET A 93 -9.37 12.10 -17.03
N ALA A 94 -10.16 13.12 -16.69
CA ALA A 94 -11.63 13.02 -16.65
C ALA A 94 -12.25 12.91 -18.05
N SER A 95 -11.51 13.32 -19.09
CA SER A 95 -11.97 13.32 -20.49
C SER A 95 -11.36 12.20 -21.34
N ARG A 96 -10.64 11.25 -20.73
CA ARG A 96 -10.06 10.13 -21.46
C ARG A 96 -11.16 9.29 -22.11
N ALA A 97 -10.90 8.87 -23.35
CA ALA A 97 -11.78 7.95 -24.06
C ALA A 97 -11.86 6.56 -23.39
N VAL A 98 -10.79 6.17 -22.69
CA VAL A 98 -10.68 4.89 -21.97
C VAL A 98 -10.30 5.19 -20.52
N ASP A 99 -11.03 4.57 -19.59
CA ASP A 99 -10.83 4.69 -18.14
C ASP A 99 -10.67 6.13 -17.64
N PRO A 100 -11.73 6.96 -17.76
CA PRO A 100 -11.71 8.32 -17.23
C PRO A 100 -11.73 8.27 -15.69
N PHE A 101 -10.94 9.16 -15.07
CA PHE A 101 -10.97 9.39 -13.63
C PHE A 101 -11.16 10.87 -13.35
N VAL A 102 -12.08 11.18 -12.43
CA VAL A 102 -12.21 12.53 -11.90
C VAL A 102 -11.06 12.82 -10.94
N VAL A 103 -10.45 13.99 -11.12
CA VAL A 103 -9.37 14.48 -10.26
C VAL A 103 -9.89 15.71 -9.54
N LEU A 104 -10.03 15.63 -8.21
CA LEU A 104 -10.45 16.79 -7.42
C LEU A 104 -9.30 17.81 -7.34
N ASP A 105 -9.62 19.11 -7.25
CA ASP A 105 -8.61 20.16 -7.14
C ASP A 105 -7.65 19.96 -5.96
N THR A 106 -8.18 19.44 -4.85
CA THR A 106 -7.39 19.09 -3.66
C THR A 106 -6.39 17.98 -3.94
N ASP A 107 -6.81 16.92 -4.65
CA ASP A 107 -5.93 15.81 -5.01
C ASP A 107 -4.90 16.27 -6.04
N ALA A 108 -5.30 17.03 -7.07
CA ALA A 108 -4.39 17.58 -8.06
C ALA A 108 -3.33 18.50 -7.43
N LYS A 109 -3.73 19.36 -6.48
CA LYS A 109 -2.79 20.21 -5.72
C LYS A 109 -1.80 19.36 -4.92
N ASN A 110 -2.30 18.40 -4.13
CA ASN A 110 -1.46 17.53 -3.32
C ASN A 110 -0.46 16.74 -4.18
N LEU A 111 -0.89 16.22 -5.32
CA LEU A 111 -0.05 15.47 -6.25
C LEU A 111 1.07 16.33 -6.85
N ARG A 112 0.77 17.58 -7.24
CA ARG A 112 1.80 18.52 -7.70
C ARG A 112 2.80 18.86 -6.59
N GLU A 113 2.33 19.03 -5.36
CA GLU A 113 3.21 19.33 -4.23
C GLU A 113 4.18 18.17 -3.95
N ILE A 114 3.69 16.93 -3.83
CA ILE A 114 4.55 15.79 -3.54
C ILE A 114 5.45 15.42 -4.72
N ALA A 115 5.07 15.74 -5.96
CA ALA A 115 5.88 15.43 -7.13
C ALA A 115 7.29 16.02 -7.05
N THR A 116 7.43 17.21 -6.45
CA THR A 116 8.75 17.83 -6.20
C THR A 116 9.69 16.93 -5.40
N TYR A 117 9.16 16.10 -4.51
CA TYR A 117 9.93 15.15 -3.74
C TYR A 117 10.32 13.91 -4.55
N TRP A 118 9.41 13.41 -5.37
CA TRP A 118 9.54 12.12 -6.06
C TRP A 118 10.25 12.19 -7.40
N MET A 119 10.23 13.32 -8.09
CA MET A 119 10.95 13.49 -9.36
C MET A 119 12.43 13.13 -9.20
N GLY A 120 12.90 12.20 -10.03
CA GLY A 120 14.26 11.68 -10.01
C GLY A 120 14.50 10.56 -9.00
N LYS A 121 13.54 10.26 -8.10
CA LYS A 121 13.62 9.22 -7.06
C LYS A 121 12.72 8.01 -7.32
N THR A 122 11.89 8.02 -8.36
CA THR A 122 10.94 6.93 -8.63
C THR A 122 11.62 5.67 -9.19
N HIS A 123 10.93 4.53 -9.10
CA HIS A 123 11.34 3.29 -9.78
C HIS A 123 11.48 3.51 -11.30
N GLU A 124 10.56 4.24 -11.92
CA GLU A 124 10.63 4.59 -13.34
C GLU A 124 11.88 5.41 -13.67
N ASP A 125 12.17 6.47 -12.89
CA ASP A 125 13.34 7.32 -13.11
C ASP A 125 14.65 6.52 -12.99
N HIS A 126 14.73 5.63 -11.99
CA HIS A 126 15.90 4.78 -11.80
C HIS A 126 16.06 3.76 -12.93
N SER A 127 14.97 3.07 -13.29
CA SER A 127 14.99 2.04 -14.33
C SER A 127 15.32 2.63 -15.70
N ARG A 128 14.78 3.81 -16.03
CA ARG A 128 15.11 4.52 -17.29
C ARG A 128 16.60 4.84 -17.37
N ARG A 129 17.20 5.39 -16.31
CA ARG A 129 18.64 5.67 -16.27
C ARG A 129 19.49 4.43 -16.48
N LEU A 130 19.11 3.30 -15.86
CA LEU A 130 19.82 2.04 -16.06
C LEU A 130 19.69 1.52 -17.49
N ILE A 131 18.49 1.59 -18.07
CA ILE A 131 18.26 1.20 -19.46
C ILE A 131 19.12 2.06 -20.39
N GLU A 132 19.04 3.40 -20.28
CA GLU A 132 19.82 4.34 -21.08
C GLU A 132 21.33 4.12 -20.95
N ALA A 133 21.83 3.75 -19.77
CA ALA A 133 23.25 3.47 -19.54
C ALA A 133 23.71 2.09 -20.04
N THR A 134 22.78 1.14 -20.24
CA THR A 134 23.10 -0.25 -20.60
C THR A 134 22.82 -0.54 -22.07
N LEU A 135 21.88 0.18 -22.67
CA LEU A 135 21.43 -0.09 -24.03
C LEU A 135 22.51 0.34 -25.04
N ASP A 136 22.84 -0.56 -25.96
CA ASP A 136 23.76 -0.23 -27.07
C ASP A 136 23.20 0.93 -27.91
N THR A 137 24.11 1.73 -28.47
CA THR A 137 23.79 2.89 -29.33
C THR A 137 22.84 2.52 -30.47
N ASP A 138 23.02 1.36 -31.08
CA ASP A 138 22.19 0.88 -32.20
C ASP A 138 20.73 0.66 -31.77
N TYR A 139 20.51 0.23 -30.51
CA TYR A 139 19.17 0.07 -29.95
C TYR A 139 18.64 1.37 -29.34
N ALA A 140 19.50 2.26 -28.84
CA ALA A 140 19.11 3.47 -28.12
C ALA A 140 18.29 4.42 -28.98
N GLN A 141 18.67 4.57 -30.25
CA GLN A 141 17.91 5.34 -31.24
C GLN A 141 16.49 4.78 -31.50
N HIS A 142 16.26 3.50 -31.21
CA HIS A 142 14.97 2.82 -31.41
C HIS A 142 14.16 2.67 -30.13
N TYR A 143 14.73 3.03 -28.98
CA TYR A 143 14.07 2.94 -27.69
C TYR A 143 13.32 4.23 -27.36
N LYS A 144 11.99 4.20 -27.42
CA LYS A 144 11.12 5.34 -27.11
C LYS A 144 9.92 4.87 -26.30
N ASN A 145 9.54 5.65 -25.29
CA ASN A 145 8.34 5.40 -24.47
C ASN A 145 8.25 3.97 -23.91
N ALA A 146 9.36 3.47 -23.36
CA ALA A 146 9.46 2.10 -22.85
C ALA A 146 9.24 1.00 -23.90
N SER A 147 9.52 1.30 -25.17
CA SER A 147 9.36 0.39 -26.29
C SER A 147 10.60 0.38 -27.18
N LEU A 148 10.98 -0.80 -27.68
CA LEU A 148 11.98 -0.94 -28.73
C LEU A 148 11.24 -1.20 -30.05
N ASN A 149 11.03 -0.13 -30.82
CA ASN A 149 10.33 -0.15 -32.12
C ASN A 149 9.03 -0.99 -32.14
N GLN A 150 8.24 -0.96 -31.06
CA GLN A 150 7.01 -1.76 -30.87
C GLN A 150 7.18 -3.29 -30.90
N VAL A 151 8.39 -3.82 -31.00
CA VAL A 151 8.67 -5.26 -30.90
C VAL A 151 8.56 -5.72 -29.45
N THR A 152 9.07 -4.91 -28.54
CA THR A 152 8.97 -5.13 -27.09
C THR A 152 8.46 -3.87 -26.41
N TYR A 153 7.60 -4.05 -25.41
CA TYR A 153 7.03 -2.96 -24.61
C TYR A 153 7.08 -3.33 -23.13
N ASN A 154 7.56 -2.42 -22.29
CA ASN A 154 7.78 -2.71 -20.87
C ASN A 154 7.30 -1.58 -19.93
N SER A 155 6.38 -0.72 -20.38
CA SER A 155 6.00 0.46 -19.59
C SER A 155 5.47 0.12 -18.20
N VAL A 156 4.64 -0.93 -18.07
CA VAL A 156 3.97 -1.29 -16.82
C VAL A 156 4.99 -1.70 -15.77
N ASN A 157 6.03 -2.43 -16.15
CA ASN A 157 7.10 -2.83 -15.23
C ASN A 157 8.02 -1.68 -14.83
N LEU A 158 8.00 -0.57 -15.58
CA LEU A 158 8.72 0.66 -15.23
C LEU A 158 7.86 1.58 -14.37
N SER A 159 6.55 1.67 -14.63
CA SER A 159 5.69 2.69 -14.03
C SER A 159 4.82 2.20 -12.88
N ALA A 160 4.71 0.88 -12.66
CA ALA A 160 3.85 0.29 -11.64
C ALA A 160 4.58 -0.78 -10.79
N GLY A 161 3.95 -1.14 -9.67
CA GLY A 161 4.36 -2.30 -8.87
C GLY A 161 4.08 -3.61 -9.61
N GLN A 162 4.89 -4.63 -9.34
CA GLN A 162 4.80 -5.92 -10.03
C GLN A 162 3.50 -6.66 -9.74
N GLY A 163 3.10 -6.82 -8.47
CA GLY A 163 1.93 -7.62 -8.12
C GLY A 163 2.19 -9.10 -8.41
N HIS A 164 1.66 -9.62 -9.54
CA HIS A 164 1.84 -10.97 -10.12
C HIS A 164 2.37 -12.07 -9.17
N VAL A 165 1.66 -12.26 -8.04
CA VAL A 165 2.03 -13.20 -6.99
C VAL A 165 0.78 -13.82 -6.37
N ILE A 166 0.88 -15.07 -5.92
CA ILE A 166 -0.11 -15.71 -5.06
C ILE A 166 0.53 -15.85 -3.68
N PRO A 167 0.19 -14.98 -2.71
CA PRO A 167 0.64 -15.11 -1.34
C PRO A 167 0.21 -16.44 -0.71
N ASP A 168 0.95 -16.91 0.28
CA ASP A 168 0.58 -18.09 1.06
C ASP A 168 -0.53 -17.76 2.07
N TYR A 169 -1.76 -17.66 1.54
CA TYR A 169 -2.96 -17.41 2.34
C TYR A 169 -3.25 -18.54 3.31
N ALA A 170 -2.87 -19.79 3.00
CA ALA A 170 -3.10 -20.94 3.86
C ALA A 170 -2.33 -20.78 5.17
N THR A 171 -1.03 -20.48 5.09
CA THR A 171 -0.20 -20.20 6.26
C THR A 171 -0.72 -18.98 7.04
N LEU A 172 -1.13 -17.90 6.35
CA LEU A 172 -1.68 -16.72 7.02
C LEU A 172 -2.97 -17.02 7.79
N LEU A 173 -3.90 -17.80 7.21
CA LEU A 173 -5.16 -18.15 7.85
C LEU A 173 -4.97 -19.13 9.01
N GLN A 174 -4.00 -20.04 8.91
CA GLN A 174 -3.71 -21.02 9.96
C GLN A 174 -2.97 -20.40 11.15
N ARG A 175 -2.02 -19.50 10.91
CA ARG A 175 -1.10 -18.98 11.94
C ARG A 175 -1.39 -17.55 12.36
N GLY A 176 -2.14 -16.81 11.55
CA GLY A 176 -2.37 -15.37 11.73
C GLY A 176 -1.09 -14.54 11.61
N PHE A 177 -1.22 -13.22 11.61
CA PHE A 177 -0.07 -12.32 11.56
C PHE A 177 0.88 -12.47 12.77
N ILE A 178 0.36 -12.84 13.95
CA ILE A 178 1.19 -13.09 15.13
C ILE A 178 2.13 -14.28 14.91
N GLY A 179 1.64 -15.39 14.37
CA GLY A 179 2.49 -16.55 14.09
C GLY A 179 3.59 -16.25 13.05
N ILE A 180 3.32 -15.37 12.08
CA ILE A 180 4.34 -14.89 11.13
C ILE A 180 5.39 -14.01 11.84
N ILE A 181 4.95 -13.13 12.75
CA ILE A 181 5.84 -12.29 13.56
C ILE A 181 6.73 -13.12 14.48
N GLU A 182 6.21 -14.18 15.08
CA GLU A 182 6.97 -15.05 15.98
C GLU A 182 8.05 -15.82 15.21
N GLU A 183 7.72 -16.36 14.03
CA GLU A 183 8.72 -16.96 13.14
C GLU A 183 9.78 -15.95 12.73
N ALA A 184 9.37 -14.72 12.42
CA ALA A 184 10.28 -13.65 12.09
C ALA A 184 11.28 -13.39 13.23
N ARG A 185 10.78 -13.27 14.47
CA ARG A 185 11.62 -13.09 15.67
C ARG A 185 12.55 -14.27 15.89
N ALA A 186 12.07 -15.50 15.75
CA ALA A 186 12.87 -16.70 15.96
C ALA A 186 14.03 -16.77 14.95
N LYS A 187 13.77 -16.49 13.67
CA LYS A 187 14.82 -16.40 12.64
C LYS A 187 15.83 -15.30 12.98
N MET A 188 15.36 -14.14 13.41
CA MET A 188 16.22 -13.00 13.76
C MET A 188 17.19 -13.32 14.90
N ALA A 189 16.75 -14.09 15.90
CA ALA A 189 17.60 -14.51 17.02
C ALA A 189 18.77 -15.42 16.61
N THR A 190 18.67 -16.07 15.44
CA THR A 190 19.71 -16.97 14.90
C THR A 190 20.67 -16.28 13.92
N LEU A 191 20.45 -15.00 13.63
CA LEU A 191 21.26 -14.28 12.66
C LEU A 191 22.65 -13.98 13.23
N ASP A 192 23.67 -14.38 12.48
CA ASP A 192 25.06 -14.05 12.76
C ASP A 192 25.40 -12.69 12.12
N ARG A 193 25.68 -11.71 12.97
CA ARG A 193 25.99 -10.31 12.59
C ARG A 193 27.30 -10.17 11.82
N CYS A 194 28.15 -11.19 11.85
CA CYS A 194 29.47 -11.18 11.22
C CYS A 194 29.48 -11.84 9.84
N LYS A 195 28.36 -12.45 9.40
CA LYS A 195 28.24 -13.01 8.04
C LYS A 195 27.82 -11.93 7.05
N LYS A 196 28.37 -11.98 5.83
CA LYS A 196 28.03 -11.04 4.73
C LYS A 196 26.53 -11.01 4.43
N ASP A 197 25.86 -12.12 4.63
CA ASP A 197 24.42 -12.34 4.41
C ASP A 197 23.54 -11.52 5.38
N PHE A 198 24.13 -10.97 6.46
CA PHE A 198 23.45 -10.14 7.46
C PHE A 198 23.04 -8.75 6.91
N GLU A 199 23.73 -8.22 5.90
CA GLU A 199 23.47 -6.88 5.36
C GLU A 199 22.08 -6.75 4.71
N GLY A 200 21.52 -7.84 4.17
CA GLY A 200 20.15 -7.89 3.64
C GLY A 200 19.05 -7.89 4.72
N VAL A 201 19.41 -8.16 5.98
CA VAL A 201 18.48 -8.25 7.12
C VAL A 201 18.57 -7.04 8.05
N ARG A 202 19.59 -6.19 7.88
CA ARG A 202 19.89 -4.98 8.69
C ARG A 202 18.96 -3.79 8.41
N ALA A 203 17.68 -4.00 8.14
CA ALA A 203 16.67 -2.95 8.29
C ALA A 203 16.24 -2.80 9.76
N ASP A 204 17.21 -2.99 10.66
CA ASP A 204 17.01 -3.16 12.09
C ASP A 204 16.94 -1.79 12.77
N CYS A 205 15.71 -1.45 13.15
CA CYS A 205 15.18 -0.87 14.40
C CYS A 205 16.09 -0.31 15.51
N GLY A 206 17.41 -0.22 15.36
CA GLY A 206 18.37 0.22 16.38
C GLY A 206 18.29 1.71 16.78
N GLY A 207 17.29 2.46 16.31
CA GLY A 207 17.04 3.85 16.68
C GLY A 207 15.67 4.13 17.29
N LEU A 208 14.79 3.12 17.41
CA LEU A 208 13.42 3.32 17.91
C LEU A 208 13.43 3.38 19.44
N ARG A 209 13.55 4.60 19.99
CA ARG A 209 13.13 4.87 21.37
C ARG A 209 11.66 4.48 21.51
N GLU A 210 11.38 3.67 22.53
CA GLU A 210 10.03 3.22 22.89
C GLU A 210 9.14 4.44 23.21
N GLY A 211 8.29 4.83 22.25
CA GLY A 211 7.20 5.78 22.44
C GLY A 211 5.86 5.04 22.47
N PRO A 212 4.89 5.47 23.30
CA PRO A 212 3.58 4.83 23.38
C PRO A 212 2.73 5.23 22.16
N GLY A 213 2.62 4.31 21.20
CA GLY A 213 1.77 4.47 20.00
C GLY A 213 2.40 3.81 18.79
N ALA A 214 1.85 2.66 18.39
CA ALA A 214 2.11 1.91 17.14
C ALA A 214 3.58 1.89 16.63
N SER A 215 4.30 0.82 16.97
CA SER A 215 5.70 0.60 16.57
C SER A 215 5.79 -0.28 15.33
N CYS A 216 6.47 0.16 14.26
CA CYS A 216 6.97 -0.73 13.21
C CYS A 216 8.06 -1.58 13.85
N ARG A 217 7.79 -2.86 14.11
CA ARG A 217 8.74 -3.73 14.84
C ARG A 217 9.59 -4.60 13.92
N TYR A 218 9.24 -4.80 12.64
CA TYR A 218 9.91 -5.80 11.79
C TYR A 218 9.99 -5.44 10.32
N VAL A 219 11.18 -5.68 9.77
CA VAL A 219 11.42 -5.77 8.33
C VAL A 219 12.28 -7.01 8.10
N LEU A 220 11.68 -8.09 7.59
CA LEU A 220 12.44 -9.27 7.16
C LEU A 220 12.38 -9.38 5.63
N GLY A 221 13.54 -9.35 4.97
CA GLY A 221 13.65 -9.70 3.55
C GLY A 221 12.74 -8.90 2.61
N GLY A 222 12.47 -7.63 2.92
CA GLY A 222 11.55 -6.79 2.13
C GLY A 222 10.07 -6.89 2.51
N ALA A 223 9.70 -7.76 3.44
CA ALA A 223 8.37 -7.78 4.06
C ALA A 223 8.38 -6.98 5.36
N ALA A 224 7.63 -5.88 5.37
CA ALA A 224 7.35 -5.09 6.55
C ALA A 224 6.11 -5.64 7.26
N ILE A 225 6.23 -6.02 8.53
CA ILE A 225 5.06 -6.33 9.35
C ILE A 225 4.84 -5.18 10.32
N CYS A 226 3.81 -4.39 10.03
CA CYS A 226 3.44 -3.22 10.81
C CYS A 226 2.21 -3.58 11.66
N LEU A 227 2.36 -3.54 12.98
CA LEU A 227 1.24 -3.69 13.90
C LEU A 227 0.63 -2.31 14.15
N VAL A 228 -0.52 -2.05 13.54
CA VAL A 228 -1.35 -0.89 13.86
C VAL A 228 -2.35 -1.28 14.94
N HIS A 229 -2.19 -0.72 16.13
CA HIS A 229 -3.29 -0.65 17.10
C HIS A 229 -4.07 0.63 16.79
N PRO A 230 -5.32 0.57 16.30
CA PRO A 230 -6.09 1.78 16.06
C PRO A 230 -6.34 2.51 17.39
N PRO A 231 -6.23 3.84 17.44
CA PRO A 231 -6.71 4.61 18.59
C PRO A 231 -8.23 4.42 18.70
N VAL A 232 -8.69 3.99 19.87
CA VAL A 232 -10.11 3.91 20.18
C VAL A 232 -10.60 5.34 20.42
N ASP A 233 -11.12 6.00 19.38
CA ASP A 233 -11.87 7.23 19.55
C ASP A 233 -13.32 6.92 19.95
N SER A 234 -13.94 7.83 20.70
CA SER A 234 -15.30 7.69 21.24
C SER A 234 -16.39 7.66 20.16
N ARG A 235 -16.07 8.01 18.91
CA ARG A 235 -16.99 7.96 17.75
C ARG A 235 -17.02 6.58 17.11
N GLY A 236 -15.91 5.84 17.13
CA GLY A 236 -15.82 4.44 16.71
C GLY A 236 -16.48 3.46 17.69
N GLU A 237 -16.54 3.80 18.97
CA GLU A 237 -17.22 2.98 19.99
C GLU A 237 -18.75 3.00 19.86
N GLN A 238 -19.37 4.13 19.50
CA GLN A 238 -20.83 4.22 19.41
C GLN A 238 -21.39 3.45 18.20
N ARG A 239 -20.66 3.41 17.07
CA ARG A 239 -21.08 2.63 15.88
C ARG A 239 -20.88 1.12 16.06
N ALA A 240 -19.92 0.72 16.90
CA ALA A 240 -19.64 -0.66 17.22
C ALA A 240 -20.67 -1.34 18.13
N ARG A 241 -21.24 -0.59 19.08
CA ARG A 241 -22.15 -1.12 20.11
C ARG A 241 -23.48 -1.64 19.54
N ARG A 242 -23.78 -1.39 18.25
CA ARG A 242 -24.95 -1.96 17.54
C ARG A 242 -24.74 -3.36 16.97
N PHE A 243 -23.52 -3.91 17.00
CA PHE A 243 -23.16 -5.15 16.30
C PHE A 243 -22.67 -6.28 17.22
N ASP A 244 -22.77 -6.11 18.55
CA ASP A 244 -22.18 -7.00 19.55
C ASP A 244 -23.15 -8.09 20.05
N ARG A 245 -23.49 -9.05 19.19
CA ARG A 245 -24.16 -10.31 19.58
C ARG A 245 -23.60 -11.50 18.80
N ALA A 246 -22.37 -11.91 19.12
CA ALA A 246 -21.84 -13.23 18.76
C ALA A 246 -21.03 -13.81 19.94
N PRO A 247 -20.95 -15.15 20.13
CA PRO A 247 -20.19 -15.76 21.22
C PRO A 247 -18.69 -15.47 21.07
N ARG A 248 -18.00 -15.27 22.20
CA ARG A 248 -16.57 -14.92 22.25
C ARG A 248 -15.70 -16.00 21.57
N PRO A 249 -14.62 -15.63 20.85
CA PRO A 249 -13.72 -16.60 20.22
C PRO A 249 -12.84 -17.33 21.24
N VAL A 250 -12.34 -18.49 20.80
CA VAL A 250 -11.51 -19.47 21.53
C VAL A 250 -10.26 -18.81 22.14
N PRO A 251 -9.82 -19.17 23.36
CA PRO A 251 -8.65 -18.55 23.99
C PRO A 251 -7.38 -18.77 23.16
N GLY A 252 -6.76 -17.69 22.67
CA GLY A 252 -5.51 -17.71 21.92
C GLY A 252 -5.56 -17.09 20.52
N SER A 253 -6.75 -16.82 19.96
CA SER A 253 -6.89 -16.11 18.68
C SER A 253 -7.18 -14.63 18.90
N LEU A 254 -6.18 -13.76 18.78
CA LEU A 254 -6.40 -12.31 18.66
C LEU A 254 -6.80 -11.94 17.22
N LEU A 255 -7.98 -12.40 16.81
CA LEU A 255 -8.84 -11.66 15.88
C LEU A 255 -9.59 -10.57 16.68
N SER A 256 -8.85 -9.76 17.47
CA SER A 256 -9.44 -8.61 18.16
C SER A 256 -9.45 -7.33 17.31
N THR A 257 -8.98 -7.39 16.07
CA THR A 257 -9.44 -6.46 15.03
C THR A 257 -10.77 -7.02 14.54
N ARG A 258 -11.87 -6.32 14.83
CA ARG A 258 -13.25 -6.74 14.54
C ARG A 258 -13.45 -7.18 13.08
N VAL A 259 -13.23 -8.45 12.80
CA VAL A 259 -13.65 -9.13 11.58
C VAL A 259 -14.63 -10.20 12.03
N GLY A 260 -15.90 -9.81 12.17
CA GLY A 260 -16.98 -10.72 12.49
C GLY A 260 -17.54 -11.34 11.21
N ILE A 261 -17.30 -12.63 11.00
CA ILE A 261 -17.95 -13.40 9.94
C ILE A 261 -19.35 -13.77 10.46
N TRP A 262 -20.41 -13.28 9.81
CA TRP A 262 -21.81 -13.61 10.15
C TRP A 262 -22.40 -14.63 9.17
N HIS A 263 -23.09 -15.64 9.71
CA HIS A 263 -23.98 -16.52 8.97
C HIS A 263 -25.43 -16.04 9.14
N SER A 264 -26.18 -15.89 8.06
CA SER A 264 -27.61 -15.59 8.10
C SER A 264 -28.42 -16.89 7.98
N ASN A 265 -29.32 -17.13 8.94
CA ASN A 265 -30.58 -17.83 8.65
C ASN A 265 -31.50 -16.88 7.88
#